data_AF-A0A1Y2TY06-F1
#
_entry.id   AF-A0A1Y2TY06-F1
#
_cell.length_a   1.000
_cell.length_b   1.000
_cell.length_c   1.000
_cell.angle_alpha   90.00
_cell.angle_beta   90.00
_cell.angle_gamma   90.00
#
_symmetry.space_group_name_H-M   'P 1'
#
loop_
_entity.id
_entity.type
_entity.pdbx_description
1 polymer ?
#
loop_
_entity_poly.entity_id
_entity_poly.type
_entity_poly.pdbx_seq_one_letter_code
_entity_poly.pdbx_strand_id
1 'polypeptide(L)'
;MAIHRTMSYSGDSHTLGPAKAALYILGLVGTLGTWGRTVADGTLVHLYTALHGGSSYILPGTEYALKTSFTGIYWPIDYLLDVLVIFFWESVDGSHPDSSAIGIYFLGQLFAILVPFYVNHLRGGNGPSIVTPTLWALSFQMGAIGFTGWIWALWFISSSPLLSSTASPDVRRRSASVNPRLVRAVLPALLVGYAAPAVLMGIPSPGIVSNSFQQWAVVTWNIFPLTVMVLFKAFAGTGFPSDQRYVHDAGLHSVRTTYAITLAISFAMHVAVVSLSIITVLFPAIFDPSYRQYFSPASLFIPPLSIEATKTVGDGIRSFFLWDQLGGYGVVLLVQLVQLRNAAYITGKQFNWLNAIASTVFASLIVGPGSTAVLINWWHDELLLGTNEDSKAKNKTK
;
A
#
# COMPACT_ATOMS: atom_id res chain seq x y z
N MET A 1 -24.50 -45.61 -20.34
CA MET A 1 -24.29 -45.56 -18.88
C MET A 1 -22.99 -44.81 -18.63
N ALA A 2 -23.07 -43.49 -18.49
CA ALA A 2 -21.90 -42.62 -18.40
C ALA A 2 -21.37 -42.64 -16.96
N ILE A 3 -20.13 -43.09 -16.79
CA ILE A 3 -19.45 -43.16 -15.49
C ILE A 3 -19.17 -41.72 -15.05
N HIS A 4 -19.99 -41.24 -14.13
CA HIS A 4 -19.76 -40.03 -13.38
C HIS A 4 -18.51 -40.25 -12.51
N ARG A 5 -17.36 -39.78 -13.01
CA ARG A 5 -16.12 -39.72 -12.22
C ARG A 5 -16.31 -38.62 -11.18
N THR A 6 -16.82 -38.99 -10.02
CA THR A 6 -16.77 -38.17 -8.80
C THR A 6 -15.30 -37.97 -8.45
N MET A 7 -14.76 -36.80 -8.80
CA MET A 7 -13.50 -36.34 -8.25
C MET A 7 -13.68 -36.24 -6.73
N SER A 8 -13.10 -37.21 -6.03
CA SER A 8 -12.91 -37.20 -4.59
C SER A 8 -12.26 -35.89 -4.16
N TYR A 9 -13.01 -35.10 -3.42
CA TYR A 9 -12.60 -33.81 -2.86
C TYR A 9 -11.80 -34.10 -1.58
N SER A 10 -10.49 -34.37 -1.70
CA SER A 10 -9.61 -34.33 -0.52
C SER A 10 -9.30 -32.87 -0.19
N GLY A 11 -9.93 -32.37 0.88
CA GLY A 11 -9.77 -31.01 1.38
C GLY A 11 -8.31 -30.66 1.66
N ASP A 12 -7.79 -29.74 0.86
CA ASP A 12 -6.39 -29.37 0.78
C ASP A 12 -6.05 -28.33 1.87
N SER A 13 -6.10 -28.75 3.14
CA SER A 13 -5.60 -27.98 4.30
C SER A 13 -4.09 -27.67 4.20
N HIS A 14 -3.38 -28.33 3.28
CA HIS A 14 -1.95 -28.14 3.00
C HIS A 14 -1.61 -26.90 2.17
N THR A 15 -2.60 -26.19 1.60
CA THR A 15 -2.32 -25.20 0.53
C THR A 15 -1.91 -23.80 1.00
N LEU A 16 -2.26 -23.40 2.23
CA LEU A 16 -1.87 -22.08 2.78
C LEU A 16 -0.67 -22.15 3.73
N GLY A 17 -0.23 -23.34 4.13
CA GLY A 17 0.91 -23.53 5.06
C GLY A 17 2.19 -22.81 4.59
N PRO A 18 2.65 -23.05 3.34
CA PRO A 18 3.83 -22.36 2.81
C PRO A 18 3.65 -20.83 2.74
N ALA A 19 2.45 -20.34 2.39
CA ALA A 19 2.17 -18.91 2.35
C ALA A 19 2.22 -18.28 3.74
N LYS A 20 1.67 -18.95 4.77
CA LYS A 20 1.77 -18.50 6.17
C LYS A 20 3.21 -18.43 6.64
N ALA A 21 4.03 -19.44 6.35
CA ALA A 21 5.45 -19.44 6.67
C ALA A 21 6.18 -18.26 6.00
N ALA A 22 5.94 -18.03 4.70
CA ALA A 22 6.51 -16.91 3.99
C ALA A 22 6.06 -15.55 4.56
N LEU A 23 4.80 -15.41 5.01
CA LEU A 23 4.32 -14.21 5.69
C LEU A 23 5.03 -13.95 7.02
N TYR A 24 5.29 -14.98 7.84
CA TYR A 24 6.07 -14.82 9.06
C TYR A 24 7.51 -14.36 8.77
N ILE A 25 8.14 -14.92 7.73
CA ILE A 25 9.50 -14.52 7.32
C ILE A 25 9.50 -13.06 6.85
N LEU A 26 8.58 -12.69 5.95
CA LEU A 26 8.45 -11.31 5.46
C LEU A 26 8.12 -10.33 6.59
N GLY A 27 7.27 -10.74 7.53
CA GLY A 27 6.94 -9.95 8.71
C GLY A 27 8.14 -9.73 9.63
N LEU A 28 8.94 -10.77 9.86
CA LEU A 28 10.17 -10.66 10.64
C LEU A 28 11.18 -9.74 9.94
N VAL A 29 11.39 -9.92 8.63
CA VAL A 29 12.28 -9.06 7.83
C VAL A 29 11.80 -7.61 7.85
N GLY A 30 10.51 -7.37 7.65
CA GLY A 30 9.92 -6.02 7.68
C GLY A 30 10.03 -5.38 9.08
N THR A 31 9.73 -6.12 10.14
CA THR A 31 9.79 -5.63 11.52
C THR A 31 11.23 -5.31 11.96
N LEU A 32 12.17 -6.22 11.70
CA LEU A 32 13.57 -5.99 12.04
C LEU A 32 14.18 -4.91 11.15
N GLY A 33 13.84 -4.89 9.86
CA GLY A 33 14.32 -3.89 8.91
C GLY A 33 13.81 -2.47 9.19
N THR A 34 12.58 -2.33 9.70
CA THR A 34 12.04 -1.03 10.10
C THR A 34 12.46 -0.68 11.54
N TRP A 35 11.78 -1.22 12.53
CA TRP A 35 11.97 -0.86 13.94
C TRP A 35 13.27 -1.38 14.52
N GLY A 36 13.68 -2.61 14.19
CA GLY A 36 14.94 -3.16 14.69
C GLY A 36 16.14 -2.31 14.28
N ARG A 37 16.17 -1.84 13.02
CA ARG A 37 17.21 -0.94 12.52
C ARG A 37 17.10 0.46 13.11
N THR A 38 15.90 1.03 13.20
CA THR A 38 15.66 2.35 13.83
C THR A 38 16.15 2.41 15.28
N VAL A 39 16.10 1.28 15.99
CA VAL A 39 16.71 1.14 17.32
C VAL A 39 18.24 1.05 17.22
N ALA A 40 18.74 0.19 16.34
CA ALA A 40 20.18 -0.11 16.22
C ALA A 40 21.02 1.05 15.65
N ASP A 41 20.45 1.87 14.78
CA ASP A 41 21.11 3.03 14.15
C ASP A 41 20.98 4.33 14.96
N GLY A 42 20.25 4.31 16.07
CA GLY A 42 20.06 5.46 16.96
C GLY A 42 18.93 6.42 16.55
N THR A 43 18.21 6.17 15.45
CA THR A 43 17.10 7.03 14.99
C THR A 43 16.04 7.19 16.07
N LEU A 44 15.69 6.11 16.78
CA LEU A 44 14.72 6.15 17.87
C LEU A 44 15.21 6.99 19.06
N VAL A 45 16.53 7.02 19.31
CA VAL A 45 17.12 7.85 20.35
C VAL A 45 16.98 9.32 19.99
N HIS A 46 17.27 9.70 18.74
CA HIS A 46 17.08 11.08 18.27
C HIS A 46 15.62 11.52 18.36
N LEU A 47 14.68 10.65 17.98
CA LEU A 47 13.25 10.92 18.13
C LEU A 47 12.86 11.10 19.60
N TYR A 48 13.35 10.24 20.50
CA TYR A 48 13.09 10.35 21.93
C TYR A 48 13.67 11.65 22.52
N THR A 49 14.89 12.02 22.13
CA THR A 49 15.56 13.26 22.54
C THR A 49 14.82 14.49 22.00
N ALA A 50 14.30 14.45 20.78
CA ALA A 50 13.47 15.53 20.24
C ALA A 50 12.21 15.74 21.10
N LEU A 51 11.55 14.66 21.53
CA LEU A 51 10.32 14.75 22.34
C LEU A 51 10.57 15.13 23.80
N HIS A 52 11.72 14.74 24.39
CA HIS A 52 11.93 14.82 25.84
C HIS A 52 13.20 15.58 26.27
N GLY A 53 13.89 16.26 25.36
CA GLY A 53 15.19 16.91 25.59
C GLY A 53 15.20 18.17 26.49
N GLY A 54 14.14 18.40 27.26
CA GLY A 54 14.07 19.48 28.27
C GLY A 54 13.76 20.89 27.74
N SER A 55 13.81 21.11 26.42
CA SER A 55 13.41 22.36 25.76
C SER A 55 12.48 22.08 24.59
N SER A 56 11.72 23.09 24.13
CA SER A 56 10.88 22.94 22.93
C SER A 56 11.75 22.57 21.73
N TYR A 57 11.44 21.45 21.09
CA TYR A 57 12.18 20.98 19.93
C TYR A 57 12.04 21.97 18.77
N ILE A 58 13.16 22.44 18.24
CA ILE A 58 13.19 23.28 17.04
C ILE A 58 13.32 22.38 15.83
N LEU A 59 12.41 22.54 14.87
CA LEU A 59 12.40 21.73 13.67
C LEU A 59 13.68 21.97 12.84
N PRO A 60 14.37 20.91 12.38
CA PRO A 60 15.60 21.03 11.61
C PRO A 60 15.45 21.99 10.42
N GLY A 61 16.48 22.80 10.20
CA GLY A 61 16.48 23.80 9.11
C GLY A 61 15.58 25.01 9.34
N THR A 62 14.98 25.17 10.54
CA THR A 62 14.07 26.29 10.84
C THR A 62 14.35 26.94 12.19
N GLU A 63 13.68 28.06 12.46
CA GLU A 63 13.61 28.71 13.78
C GLU A 63 12.31 28.36 14.55
N TYR A 64 11.51 27.44 14.02
CA TYR A 64 10.16 27.16 14.52
C TYR A 64 10.15 25.93 15.43
N ALA A 65 9.48 26.08 16.57
CA ALA A 65 9.25 24.97 17.47
C ALA A 65 8.23 23.97 16.88
N LEU A 66 8.37 22.71 17.27
CA LEU A 66 7.37 21.68 17.10
C LEU A 66 6.06 22.14 17.77
N LYS A 67 4.98 22.09 17.01
CA LYS A 67 3.64 22.30 17.54
C LYS A 67 3.19 21.04 18.25
N THR A 68 2.87 21.13 19.53
CA THR A 68 2.51 19.98 20.39
C THR A 68 1.02 19.88 20.73
N SER A 69 0.22 20.82 20.22
CA SER A 69 -1.23 20.84 20.43
C SER A 69 -1.94 21.00 19.09
N PHE A 70 -2.54 19.92 18.60
CA PHE A 70 -3.31 19.88 17.36
C PHE A 70 -4.80 19.70 17.65
N THR A 71 -5.13 18.71 18.48
CA THR A 71 -6.50 18.39 18.88
C THR A 71 -6.87 18.98 20.23
N GLY A 72 -5.88 19.36 21.04
CA GLY A 72 -6.06 19.79 22.43
C GLY A 72 -6.02 18.62 23.42
N ILE A 73 -5.84 17.38 22.95
CA ILE A 73 -5.71 16.19 23.78
C ILE A 73 -4.28 15.67 23.64
N TYR A 74 -3.41 16.02 24.59
CA TYR A 74 -1.99 15.71 24.49
C TYR A 74 -1.71 14.20 24.47
N TRP A 75 -2.08 13.47 25.53
CA TRP A 75 -1.91 12.02 25.59
C TRP A 75 -3.27 11.30 25.40
N PRO A 76 -3.43 10.37 24.44
CA PRO A 76 -2.41 9.84 23.52
C PRO A 76 -2.31 10.47 22.13
N ILE A 77 -3.14 11.45 21.81
CA ILE A 77 -3.35 11.88 20.41
C ILE A 77 -2.24 12.81 19.93
N ASP A 78 -2.09 13.99 20.52
CA ASP A 78 -1.13 14.98 20.01
C ASP A 78 0.32 14.49 20.20
N TYR A 79 0.63 13.71 21.25
CA TYR A 79 1.95 13.07 21.39
C TYR A 79 2.30 12.14 20.22
N LEU A 80 1.33 11.35 19.73
CA LEU A 80 1.55 10.51 18.56
C LEU A 80 1.72 11.37 17.29
N LEU A 81 0.98 12.47 17.18
CA LEU A 81 1.15 13.42 16.08
C LEU A 81 2.52 14.10 16.11
N ASP A 82 3.05 14.43 17.29
CA ASP A 82 4.40 14.98 17.48
C ASP A 82 5.46 14.01 16.97
N VAL A 83 5.35 12.73 17.35
CA VAL A 83 6.22 11.64 16.85
C VAL A 83 6.21 11.61 15.32
N LEU A 84 5.02 11.65 14.71
CA LEU A 84 4.87 11.56 13.25
C LEU A 84 5.39 12.82 12.54
N VAL A 85 5.17 14.01 13.11
CA VAL A 85 5.70 15.26 12.56
C VAL A 85 7.22 15.23 12.58
N ILE A 86 7.86 14.89 13.71
CA ILE A 86 9.32 14.79 13.78
C ILE A 86 9.84 13.74 12.79
N PHE A 87 9.20 12.57 12.74
CA PHE A 87 9.63 11.48 11.87
C PHE A 87 9.58 11.84 10.38
N PHE A 88 8.56 12.56 9.92
CA PHE A 88 8.42 12.89 8.50
C PHE A 88 9.05 14.24 8.11
N TRP A 89 9.35 15.12 9.06
CA TRP A 89 9.77 16.51 8.78
C TRP A 89 10.91 16.59 7.76
N GLU A 90 12.05 15.96 8.05
CA GLU A 90 13.26 16.02 7.23
C GLU A 90 13.15 15.28 5.90
N SER A 91 12.13 14.43 5.75
CA SER A 91 11.77 13.82 4.46
C SER A 91 10.88 14.73 3.62
N VAL A 92 10.12 15.62 4.25
CA VAL A 92 9.11 16.47 3.61
C VAL A 92 9.68 17.85 3.26
N ASP A 93 10.61 18.36 4.05
CA ASP A 93 11.29 19.64 3.81
C ASP A 93 12.35 19.58 2.69
N GLY A 94 12.81 18.38 2.32
CA GLY A 94 13.81 18.17 1.27
C GLY A 94 15.26 18.22 1.77
N SER A 95 15.50 18.33 3.08
CA SER A 95 16.84 18.36 3.68
C SER A 95 17.60 17.04 3.48
N HIS A 96 16.88 15.92 3.32
CA HIS A 96 17.40 14.59 3.01
C HIS A 96 16.85 14.12 1.65
N PRO A 97 17.51 14.47 0.53
CA PRO A 97 16.93 14.33 -0.81
C PRO A 97 16.58 12.88 -1.20
N ASP A 98 17.36 11.92 -0.72
CA ASP A 98 17.11 10.50 -0.90
C ASP A 98 15.89 10.00 -0.12
N SER A 99 15.76 10.41 1.15
CA SER A 99 14.55 10.18 1.98
C SER A 99 13.31 10.79 1.32
N SER A 100 13.40 12.03 0.82
CA SER A 100 12.29 12.68 0.10
C SER A 100 11.91 11.92 -1.17
N ALA A 101 12.89 11.54 -2.00
CA ALA A 101 12.63 10.82 -3.25
C ALA A 101 12.02 9.43 -3.01
N ILE A 102 12.53 8.67 -2.04
CA ILE A 102 11.94 7.36 -1.70
C ILE A 102 10.59 7.52 -1.00
N GLY A 103 10.35 8.59 -0.24
CA GLY A 103 9.05 8.94 0.31
C GLY A 103 8.00 9.22 -0.79
N ILE A 104 8.36 9.98 -1.82
CA ILE A 104 7.50 10.21 -3.00
C ILE A 104 7.17 8.88 -3.70
N TYR A 105 8.18 8.03 -3.89
CA TYR A 105 8.00 6.71 -4.47
C TYR A 105 7.07 5.83 -3.62
N PHE A 106 7.31 5.79 -2.31
CA PHE A 106 6.49 5.09 -1.32
C PHE A 106 5.03 5.50 -1.44
N LEU A 107 4.75 6.81 -1.50
CA LEU A 107 3.38 7.31 -1.57
C LEU A 107 2.69 6.86 -2.87
N GLY A 108 3.37 6.99 -4.00
CA GLY A 108 2.84 6.58 -5.30
C GLY A 108 2.56 5.07 -5.40
N GLN A 109 3.42 4.24 -4.81
CA GLN A 109 3.23 2.78 -4.81
C GLN A 109 2.21 2.32 -3.76
N LEU A 110 2.19 2.94 -2.58
CA LEU A 110 1.21 2.66 -1.53
C LEU A 110 -0.20 3.00 -1.99
N PHE A 111 -0.40 4.11 -2.71
CA PHE A 111 -1.69 4.44 -3.33
C PHE A 111 -2.25 3.26 -4.14
N ALA A 112 -1.41 2.66 -4.99
CA ALA A 112 -1.81 1.51 -5.79
C ALA A 112 -2.03 0.23 -4.99
N ILE A 113 -1.44 0.10 -3.81
CA ILE A 113 -1.72 -1.00 -2.87
C ILE A 113 -3.06 -0.78 -2.16
N LEU A 114 -3.36 0.45 -1.74
CA LEU A 114 -4.58 0.80 -1.01
C LEU A 114 -5.83 0.54 -1.84
N VAL A 115 -5.81 0.83 -3.14
CA VAL A 115 -6.98 0.64 -4.02
C VAL A 115 -7.50 -0.82 -4.02
N PRO A 116 -6.73 -1.85 -4.44
CA PRO A 116 -7.19 -3.23 -4.41
C PRO A 116 -7.42 -3.71 -2.97
N PHE A 117 -6.68 -3.19 -1.99
CA PHE A 117 -6.91 -3.49 -0.59
C PHE A 117 -8.33 -3.08 -0.12
N TYR A 118 -8.75 -1.84 -0.42
CA TYR A 118 -10.10 -1.36 -0.14
C TYR A 118 -11.14 -2.14 -0.95
N VAL A 119 -10.92 -2.35 -2.25
CA VAL A 119 -11.83 -3.12 -3.12
C VAL A 119 -12.06 -4.53 -2.56
N ASN A 120 -11.01 -5.22 -2.10
CA ASN A 120 -11.11 -6.57 -1.53
C ASN A 120 -12.00 -6.63 -0.28
N HIS A 121 -11.99 -5.60 0.58
CA HIS A 121 -12.86 -5.54 1.75
C HIS A 121 -14.30 -5.09 1.45
N LEU A 122 -14.55 -4.58 0.24
CA LEU A 122 -15.90 -4.23 -0.23
C LEU A 122 -16.59 -5.39 -0.97
N ARG A 123 -15.89 -6.50 -1.20
CA ARG A 123 -16.48 -7.66 -1.87
C ARG A 123 -17.52 -8.36 -0.99
N GLY A 124 -18.54 -8.92 -1.64
CA GLY A 124 -19.69 -9.54 -0.96
C GLY A 124 -19.32 -10.67 0.00
N GLY A 125 -18.22 -11.38 -0.26
CA GLY A 125 -17.73 -12.45 0.60
C GLY A 125 -17.24 -11.99 1.97
N ASN A 126 -16.71 -10.77 2.09
CA ASN A 126 -16.16 -10.27 3.35
C ASN A 126 -17.21 -9.51 4.19
N GLY A 127 -18.43 -9.32 3.66
CA GLY A 127 -19.37 -8.32 4.13
C GLY A 127 -18.82 -6.92 3.80
N PRO A 128 -19.45 -6.16 2.89
CA PRO A 128 -18.87 -4.90 2.42
C PRO A 128 -18.64 -3.95 3.58
N SER A 129 -17.37 -3.75 3.95
CA SER A 129 -17.00 -2.96 5.12
C SER A 129 -15.78 -2.11 4.83
N ILE A 130 -15.94 -0.80 5.02
CA ILE A 130 -14.83 0.17 4.99
C ILE A 130 -14.09 0.22 6.34
N VAL A 131 -14.66 -0.36 7.40
CA VAL A 131 -14.09 -0.26 8.75
C VAL A 131 -12.82 -1.08 8.87
N THR A 132 -12.85 -2.35 8.44
CA THR A 132 -11.68 -3.24 8.49
C THR A 132 -10.45 -2.67 7.78
N PRO A 133 -10.52 -2.23 6.50
CA PRO A 133 -9.35 -1.65 5.85
C PRO A 133 -8.90 -0.36 6.52
N THR A 134 -9.81 0.41 7.12
CA THR A 134 -9.47 1.62 7.88
C THR A 134 -8.72 1.30 9.18
N LEU A 135 -9.17 0.30 9.95
CA LEU A 135 -8.49 -0.12 11.19
C LEU A 135 -7.07 -0.64 10.92
N TRP A 136 -6.91 -1.39 9.83
CA TRP A 136 -5.58 -1.81 9.40
C TRP A 136 -4.73 -0.61 8.97
N ALA A 137 -5.27 0.30 8.15
CA ALA A 137 -4.53 1.48 7.72
C ALA A 137 -4.12 2.38 8.91
N LEU A 138 -4.94 2.45 9.97
CA LEU A 138 -4.55 3.09 11.24
C LEU A 138 -3.42 2.35 11.96
N SER A 139 -3.45 1.02 11.97
CA SER A 139 -2.37 0.21 12.53
C SER A 139 -1.07 0.41 11.75
N PHE A 140 -1.17 0.48 10.42
CA PHE A 140 -0.07 0.85 9.52
C PHE A 140 0.52 2.22 9.88
N GLN A 141 -0.30 3.24 10.10
CA GLN A 141 0.21 4.57 10.49
C GLN A 141 0.95 4.58 11.82
N MET A 142 0.58 3.69 12.76
CA MET A 142 1.27 3.57 14.05
C MET A 142 2.54 2.73 13.98
N GLY A 143 2.63 1.80 13.03
CA GLY A 143 3.60 0.71 13.08
C GLY A 143 4.39 0.45 11.80
N ALA A 144 4.12 1.15 10.70
CA ALA A 144 4.61 0.82 9.35
C ALA A 144 4.02 -0.48 8.76
N ILE A 145 4.11 -0.63 7.44
CA ILE A 145 3.47 -1.75 6.72
C ILE A 145 4.30 -3.04 6.85
N GLY A 146 5.62 -2.94 6.96
CA GLY A 146 6.53 -4.05 7.20
C GLY A 146 6.30 -4.73 8.54
N PHE A 147 5.84 -3.99 9.54
CA PHE A 147 5.48 -4.54 10.86
C PHE A 147 4.03 -5.01 10.93
N THR A 148 3.07 -4.25 10.39
CA THR A 148 1.63 -4.56 10.57
C THR A 148 1.03 -5.39 9.45
N GLY A 149 1.63 -5.36 8.25
CA GLY A 149 1.10 -5.98 7.05
C GLY A 149 0.95 -7.50 7.17
N TRP A 150 1.93 -8.19 7.75
CA TRP A 150 1.89 -9.65 7.88
C TRP A 150 0.81 -10.13 8.85
N ILE A 151 0.52 -9.36 9.91
CA ILE A 151 -0.57 -9.65 10.87
C ILE A 151 -1.91 -9.60 10.13
N TRP A 152 -2.14 -8.54 9.35
CA TRP A 152 -3.32 -8.44 8.51
C TRP A 152 -3.37 -9.56 7.48
N ALA A 153 -2.26 -9.86 6.81
CA ALA A 153 -2.22 -10.88 5.78
C ALA A 153 -2.59 -12.26 6.35
N LEU A 154 -2.05 -12.64 7.52
CA LEU A 154 -2.40 -13.88 8.20
C LEU A 154 -3.88 -13.94 8.57
N TRP A 155 -4.42 -12.84 9.11
CA TRP A 155 -5.85 -12.72 9.40
C TRP A 155 -6.69 -12.86 8.13
N PHE A 156 -6.35 -12.11 7.08
CA PHE A 156 -7.07 -12.08 5.81
C PHE A 156 -7.08 -13.44 5.12
N ILE A 157 -5.93 -14.10 4.96
CA ILE A 157 -5.88 -15.41 4.28
C ILE A 157 -6.54 -16.52 5.09
N SER A 158 -6.65 -16.35 6.41
CA SER A 158 -7.27 -17.36 7.29
C SER A 158 -8.78 -17.16 7.44
N SER A 159 -9.27 -15.93 7.29
CA SER A 159 -10.69 -15.59 7.54
C SER A 159 -11.48 -15.24 6.29
N SER A 160 -10.83 -14.84 5.20
CA SER A 160 -11.55 -14.37 4.01
C SER A 160 -12.27 -15.51 3.30
N PRO A 161 -13.58 -15.37 3.04
CA PRO A 161 -14.32 -16.35 2.25
C PRO A 161 -13.85 -16.45 0.79
N LEU A 162 -13.05 -15.50 0.31
CA LEU A 162 -12.37 -15.59 -0.99
C LEU A 162 -11.40 -16.78 -1.03
N LEU A 163 -10.76 -17.09 0.10
CA LEU A 163 -9.68 -18.07 0.23
C LEU A 163 -10.09 -19.32 1.01
N SER A 164 -11.36 -19.40 1.43
CA SER A 164 -11.87 -20.54 2.20
C SER A 164 -11.79 -21.85 1.39
N SER A 165 -11.12 -22.85 1.95
CA SER A 165 -11.01 -24.20 1.37
C SER A 165 -12.30 -25.02 1.51
N THR A 166 -13.19 -24.62 2.42
CA THR A 166 -14.48 -25.30 2.66
C THR A 166 -15.61 -24.73 1.79
N ALA A 167 -15.41 -23.56 1.18
CA ALA A 167 -16.40 -22.93 0.33
C ALA A 167 -16.39 -23.53 -1.09
N SER A 168 -17.58 -23.82 -1.63
CA SER A 168 -17.71 -24.28 -3.01
C SER A 168 -17.19 -23.23 -4.01
N PRO A 169 -16.73 -23.63 -5.21
CA PRO A 169 -16.30 -22.70 -6.26
C PRO A 169 -17.33 -21.59 -6.56
N ASP A 170 -18.62 -21.91 -6.58
CA ASP A 170 -19.70 -20.94 -6.83
C ASP A 170 -19.88 -19.94 -5.69
N VAL A 171 -19.69 -20.37 -4.44
CA VAL A 171 -19.69 -19.45 -3.29
C VAL A 171 -18.50 -18.51 -3.40
N ARG A 172 -17.30 -19.01 -3.69
CA ARG A 172 -16.10 -18.16 -3.85
C ARG A 172 -16.24 -17.17 -5.01
N ARG A 173 -16.80 -17.57 -6.15
CA ARG A 173 -17.06 -16.66 -7.28
C ARG A 173 -18.06 -15.57 -6.93
N ARG A 174 -19.15 -15.89 -6.22
CA ARG A 174 -20.10 -14.89 -5.72
C ARG A 174 -19.45 -13.97 -4.69
N SER A 175 -18.62 -14.50 -3.81
CA SER A 175 -17.85 -13.76 -2.82
C SER A 175 -16.90 -12.74 -3.46
N ALA A 176 -16.43 -12.98 -4.68
CA ALA A 176 -15.57 -12.05 -5.43
C ALA A 176 -16.33 -10.87 -6.04
N SER A 177 -17.67 -10.93 -6.12
CA SER A 177 -18.48 -9.84 -6.65
C SER A 177 -18.46 -8.61 -5.75
N VAL A 178 -18.62 -7.43 -6.35
CA VAL A 178 -18.56 -6.14 -5.66
C VAL A 178 -19.62 -5.20 -6.22
N ASN A 179 -20.16 -4.34 -5.35
CA ASN A 179 -21.11 -3.32 -5.78
C ASN A 179 -20.38 -2.21 -6.56
N PRO A 180 -20.77 -1.92 -7.82
CA PRO A 180 -20.15 -0.86 -8.65
C PRO A 180 -20.05 0.49 -7.93
N ARG A 181 -21.10 0.87 -7.20
CA ARG A 181 -21.20 2.12 -6.45
C ARG A 181 -20.09 2.26 -5.42
N LEU A 182 -19.82 1.17 -4.69
CA LEU A 182 -18.79 1.14 -3.65
C LEU A 182 -17.40 1.24 -4.30
N VAL A 183 -17.15 0.52 -5.39
CA VAL A 183 -15.87 0.60 -6.11
C VAL A 183 -15.60 2.01 -6.64
N ARG A 184 -16.61 2.65 -7.26
CA ARG A 184 -16.50 4.02 -7.78
C ARG A 184 -16.19 5.04 -6.68
N ALA A 185 -16.59 4.78 -5.43
CA ALA A 185 -16.29 5.65 -4.29
C ALA A 185 -14.86 5.51 -3.76
N VAL A 186 -14.15 4.40 -4.01
CA VAL A 186 -12.80 4.15 -3.49
C VAL A 186 -11.80 5.18 -4.02
N LEU A 187 -11.76 5.37 -5.34
CA LEU A 187 -10.77 6.22 -5.98
C LEU A 187 -10.87 7.70 -5.58
N PRO A 188 -12.04 8.38 -5.67
CA PRO A 188 -12.14 9.77 -5.24
C PRO A 188 -11.88 9.93 -3.74
N ALA A 189 -12.26 8.95 -2.90
CA ALA A 189 -11.95 8.98 -1.48
C ALA A 189 -10.43 8.93 -1.22
N LEU A 190 -9.68 8.09 -1.93
CA LEU A 190 -8.23 8.02 -1.81
C LEU A 190 -7.52 9.23 -2.42
N LEU A 191 -8.01 9.76 -3.55
CA LEU A 191 -7.44 10.96 -4.14
C LEU A 191 -7.53 12.17 -3.20
N VAL A 192 -8.70 12.37 -2.59
CA VAL A 192 -8.93 13.52 -1.70
C VAL A 192 -8.42 13.27 -0.28
N GLY A 193 -8.62 12.07 0.26
CA GLY A 193 -8.28 11.75 1.65
C GLY A 193 -6.82 11.40 1.88
N TYR A 194 -6.10 10.91 0.85
CA TYR A 194 -4.72 10.45 0.94
C TYR A 194 -3.79 11.24 0.01
N ALA A 195 -4.07 11.31 -1.29
CA ALA A 195 -3.13 11.89 -2.26
C ALA A 195 -3.04 13.41 -2.12
N ALA A 196 -4.16 14.11 -1.93
CA ALA A 196 -4.15 15.56 -1.77
C ALA A 196 -3.36 16.01 -0.51
N PRO A 197 -3.57 15.44 0.71
CA PRO A 197 -2.72 15.74 1.86
C PRO A 197 -1.23 15.42 1.63
N ALA A 198 -0.93 14.35 0.89
CA ALA A 198 0.45 14.01 0.54
C ALA A 198 1.12 15.06 -0.37
N VAL A 199 0.35 15.67 -1.29
CA VAL A 199 0.83 16.78 -2.10
C VAL A 199 1.02 18.04 -1.24
N LEU A 200 0.06 18.32 -0.34
CA LEU A 200 0.12 19.50 0.53
C LEU A 200 1.32 19.50 1.46
N MET A 201 1.71 18.33 2.00
CA MET A 201 2.89 18.24 2.87
C MET A 201 4.18 18.53 2.09
N GLY A 202 4.28 18.08 0.83
CA GLY A 202 5.46 18.31 -0.02
C GLY A 202 5.59 19.72 -0.60
N ILE A 203 4.70 20.66 -0.25
CA ILE A 203 4.84 22.06 -0.68
C ILE A 203 6.00 22.71 0.08
N PRO A 204 6.96 23.36 -0.60
CA PRO A 204 8.12 23.97 0.05
C PRO A 204 7.75 24.97 1.15
N SER A 205 8.32 24.75 2.33
CA SER A 205 8.28 25.65 3.49
C SER A 205 9.70 26.12 3.82
N PRO A 206 9.91 27.38 4.26
CA PRO A 206 8.93 28.46 4.39
C PRO A 206 8.65 29.20 3.06
N GLY A 207 9.20 28.73 1.94
CA GLY A 207 9.22 29.47 0.67
C GLY A 207 7.84 29.71 0.04
N ILE A 208 6.93 28.74 0.09
CA ILE A 208 5.56 28.84 -0.45
C ILE A 208 4.51 28.82 0.66
N VAL A 209 4.69 27.94 1.66
CA VAL A 209 3.80 27.80 2.82
C VAL A 209 4.58 28.01 4.11
N SER A 210 3.90 28.29 5.22
CA SER A 210 4.57 28.43 6.52
C SER A 210 4.94 27.08 7.14
N ASN A 211 5.94 27.06 8.04
CA ASN A 211 6.29 25.84 8.78
C ASN A 211 5.11 25.29 9.60
N SER A 212 4.26 26.18 10.12
CA SER A 212 3.03 25.77 10.81
C SER A 212 2.04 25.07 9.88
N PHE A 213 1.88 25.55 8.65
CA PHE A 213 1.05 24.89 7.64
C PHE A 213 1.60 23.50 7.30
N GLN A 214 2.92 23.38 7.11
CA GLN A 214 3.54 22.10 6.75
C GLN A 214 3.35 21.05 7.86
N GLN A 215 3.50 21.42 9.13
CA GLN A 215 3.19 20.52 10.26
C GLN A 215 1.73 20.04 10.23
N TRP A 216 0.77 20.93 9.96
CA TRP A 216 -0.64 20.54 9.81
C TRP A 216 -0.88 19.63 8.60
N ALA A 217 -0.17 19.85 7.50
CA ALA A 217 -0.26 18.99 6.32
C ALA A 217 0.26 17.58 6.62
N VAL A 218 1.37 17.45 7.34
CA VAL A 218 1.89 16.16 7.83
C VAL A 218 0.88 15.47 8.76
N VAL A 219 0.29 16.19 9.71
CA VAL A 219 -0.77 15.64 10.59
C VAL A 219 -1.98 15.18 9.79
N THR A 220 -2.43 16.00 8.84
CA THR A 220 -3.60 15.70 8.00
C THR A 220 -3.37 14.46 7.15
N TRP A 221 -2.18 14.30 6.57
CA TRP A 221 -1.82 13.08 5.86
C TRP A 221 -1.77 11.90 6.84
N ASN A 222 -1.23 12.06 8.04
CA ASN A 222 -1.12 10.95 8.98
C ASN A 222 -2.48 10.38 9.45
N ILE A 223 -3.53 11.19 9.47
CA ILE A 223 -4.90 10.76 9.76
C ILE A 223 -5.70 10.31 8.53
N PHE A 224 -5.05 10.13 7.36
CA PHE A 224 -5.71 9.78 6.11
C PHE A 224 -6.69 8.60 6.20
N PRO A 225 -6.47 7.54 7.02
CA PRO A 225 -7.40 6.42 7.05
C PRO A 225 -8.82 6.85 7.45
N LEU A 226 -8.91 7.80 8.40
CA LEU A 226 -10.19 8.34 8.86
C LEU A 226 -10.82 9.26 7.82
N THR A 227 -10.04 10.13 7.18
CA THR A 227 -10.54 11.03 6.15
C THR A 227 -11.03 10.25 4.93
N VAL A 228 -10.28 9.24 4.48
CA VAL A 228 -10.69 8.31 3.42
C VAL A 228 -11.97 7.58 3.79
N MET A 229 -12.13 7.11 5.03
CA MET A 229 -13.37 6.47 5.47
C MET A 229 -14.58 7.41 5.41
N VAL A 230 -14.43 8.66 5.88
CA VAL A 230 -15.49 9.66 5.86
C VAL A 230 -15.87 10.02 4.42
N LEU A 231 -14.88 10.30 3.59
CA LEU A 231 -15.07 10.64 2.17
C LEU A 231 -15.67 9.48 1.38
N PHE A 232 -15.21 8.25 1.65
CA PHE A 232 -15.80 7.06 1.06
C PHE A 232 -17.28 6.94 1.38
N LYS A 233 -17.68 7.12 2.65
CA LYS A 233 -19.09 7.08 3.06
C LYS A 233 -19.90 8.19 2.40
N ALA A 234 -19.33 9.40 2.25
CA ALA A 234 -19.96 10.50 1.55
C ALA A 234 -20.17 10.16 0.06
N PHE A 235 -19.12 9.79 -0.67
CA PHE A 235 -19.21 9.44 -2.09
C PHE A 235 -20.09 8.22 -2.34
N ALA A 236 -20.01 7.19 -1.51
CA ALA A 236 -20.86 6.01 -1.59
C ALA A 236 -22.32 6.30 -1.21
N GLY A 237 -22.58 7.29 -0.35
CA GLY A 237 -23.93 7.63 0.13
C GLY A 237 -24.70 8.58 -0.78
N THR A 238 -24.02 9.57 -1.36
CA THR A 238 -24.64 10.65 -2.15
C THR A 238 -24.01 10.88 -3.52
N GLY A 239 -22.79 10.40 -3.76
CA GLY A 239 -22.01 10.72 -4.96
C GLY A 239 -22.29 9.86 -6.19
N PHE A 240 -22.95 8.72 -6.05
CA PHE A 240 -23.21 7.80 -7.17
C PHE A 240 -24.64 7.24 -7.14
N PRO A 241 -25.28 7.08 -8.32
CA PRO A 241 -26.60 6.47 -8.44
C PRO A 241 -26.67 5.08 -7.77
N SER A 242 -27.82 4.76 -7.20
CA SER A 242 -28.09 3.43 -6.65
C SER A 242 -28.31 2.45 -7.80
N ASP A 243 -27.26 1.74 -8.20
CA ASP A 243 -27.41 0.54 -9.01
C ASP A 243 -27.95 -0.57 -8.09
N GLN A 244 -29.29 -0.72 -8.03
CA GLN A 244 -29.95 -1.70 -7.16
C GLN A 244 -29.68 -3.16 -7.54
N ARG A 245 -29.08 -3.42 -8.69
CA ARG A 245 -28.76 -4.77 -9.14
C ARG A 245 -27.28 -5.04 -8.95
N TYR A 246 -26.97 -6.12 -8.24
CA TYR A 246 -25.68 -6.81 -8.34
C TYR A 246 -25.52 -7.35 -9.77
N VAL A 247 -25.17 -6.47 -10.70
CA VAL A 247 -24.82 -6.86 -12.07
C VAL A 247 -23.33 -7.14 -12.07
N HIS A 248 -22.98 -8.42 -12.20
CA HIS A 248 -21.61 -8.91 -12.22
C HIS A 248 -20.72 -8.09 -13.17
N ASP A 249 -21.25 -7.82 -14.36
CA ASP A 249 -20.57 -7.12 -15.45
C ASP A 249 -20.31 -5.63 -15.10
N ALA A 250 -21.27 -4.96 -14.43
CA ALA A 250 -21.10 -3.57 -14.01
C ALA A 250 -20.06 -3.44 -12.88
N GLY A 251 -19.97 -4.45 -12.01
CA GLY A 251 -18.97 -4.52 -10.95
C GLY A 251 -17.57 -4.63 -11.54
N LEU A 252 -17.37 -5.59 -12.45
CA LEU A 252 -16.10 -5.78 -13.14
C LEU A 252 -15.68 -4.55 -13.95
N HIS A 253 -16.59 -3.91 -14.69
CA HIS A 253 -16.27 -2.69 -15.43
C HIS A 253 -15.81 -1.54 -14.51
N SER A 254 -16.47 -1.38 -13.35
CA SER A 254 -16.06 -0.37 -12.37
C SER A 254 -14.69 -0.67 -11.78
N VAL A 255 -14.41 -1.94 -11.47
CA VAL A 255 -13.09 -2.39 -11.01
C VAL A 255 -12.00 -2.12 -12.06
N ARG A 256 -12.23 -2.49 -13.33
CA ARG A 256 -11.30 -2.22 -14.44
C ARG A 256 -10.98 -0.74 -14.55
N THR A 257 -12.00 0.12 -14.50
CA THR A 257 -11.81 1.59 -14.58
C THR A 257 -11.00 2.11 -13.41
N THR A 258 -11.35 1.71 -12.18
CA THR A 258 -10.62 2.09 -10.97
C THR A 258 -9.16 1.62 -11.03
N TYR A 259 -8.91 0.39 -11.46
CA TYR A 259 -7.56 -0.15 -11.60
C TYR A 259 -6.76 0.54 -12.72
N ALA A 260 -7.37 0.86 -13.86
CA ALA A 260 -6.69 1.54 -14.95
C ALA A 260 -6.18 2.93 -14.54
N ILE A 261 -7.02 3.72 -13.87
CA ILE A 261 -6.62 5.04 -13.37
C ILE A 261 -5.53 4.91 -12.29
N THR A 262 -5.69 3.93 -11.40
CA THR A 262 -4.70 3.67 -10.35
C THR A 262 -3.34 3.28 -10.93
N LEU A 263 -3.33 2.42 -11.96
CA LEU A 263 -2.13 2.05 -12.70
C LEU A 263 -1.48 3.26 -13.34
N ALA A 264 -2.25 4.12 -14.02
CA ALA A 264 -1.71 5.31 -14.67
C ALA A 264 -1.00 6.23 -13.65
N ILE A 265 -1.62 6.47 -12.49
CA ILE A 265 -1.03 7.31 -11.43
C ILE A 265 0.24 6.67 -10.88
N SER A 266 0.18 5.41 -10.44
CA SER A 266 1.31 4.75 -9.79
C SER A 266 2.47 4.47 -10.74
N PHE A 267 2.17 4.14 -12.00
CA PHE A 267 3.16 3.97 -13.05
C PHE A 267 3.86 5.30 -13.37
N ALA A 268 3.13 6.42 -13.44
CA ALA A 268 3.74 7.74 -13.64
C ALA A 268 4.73 8.08 -12.51
N MET A 269 4.37 7.79 -11.26
CA MET A 269 5.28 7.96 -10.12
C MET A 269 6.51 7.04 -10.21
N HIS A 270 6.32 5.78 -10.60
CA HIS A 270 7.42 4.85 -10.80
C HIS A 270 8.39 5.34 -11.88
N VAL A 271 7.87 5.70 -13.05
CA VAL A 271 8.66 6.23 -14.17
C VAL A 271 9.38 7.51 -13.76
N ALA A 272 8.74 8.43 -13.04
CA ALA A 272 9.37 9.67 -12.60
C ALA A 272 10.60 9.41 -11.71
N VAL A 273 10.46 8.60 -10.67
CA VAL A 273 11.55 8.33 -9.70
C VAL A 273 12.64 7.45 -10.32
N VAL A 274 12.26 6.42 -11.08
CA VAL A 274 13.23 5.55 -11.76
C VAL A 274 14.01 6.33 -12.82
N SER A 275 13.35 7.19 -13.59
CA SER A 275 14.02 8.03 -14.59
C SER A 275 14.98 9.00 -13.92
N LEU A 276 14.55 9.71 -12.87
CA LEU A 276 15.42 10.57 -12.07
C LEU A 276 16.68 9.82 -11.65
N SER A 277 16.52 8.59 -11.18
CA SER A 277 17.61 7.76 -10.72
C SER A 277 18.56 7.29 -11.83
N ILE A 278 18.01 6.81 -12.95
CA ILE A 278 18.80 6.33 -14.09
C ILE A 278 19.58 7.49 -14.75
N ILE A 279 19.01 8.69 -14.82
CA ILE A 279 19.69 9.87 -15.39
C ILE A 279 20.96 10.20 -14.59
N THR A 280 21.02 9.93 -13.27
CA THR A 280 22.26 10.11 -12.48
C THR A 280 23.43 9.25 -12.98
N VAL A 281 23.14 8.15 -13.68
CA VAL A 281 24.13 7.23 -14.25
C VAL A 281 24.38 7.56 -15.72
N LEU A 282 23.33 7.73 -16.52
CA LEU A 282 23.44 7.94 -17.96
C LEU A 282 23.89 9.36 -18.33
N PHE A 283 23.45 10.37 -17.58
CA PHE A 283 23.71 11.79 -17.86
C PHE A 283 24.17 12.52 -16.60
N PRO A 284 25.32 12.12 -16.03
CA PRO A 284 25.74 12.58 -14.72
C PRO A 284 26.04 14.08 -14.62
N ALA A 285 26.41 14.70 -15.75
CA ALA A 285 26.74 16.12 -15.83
C ALA A 285 25.52 17.04 -15.66
N ILE A 286 24.28 16.51 -15.73
CA ILE A 286 23.04 17.28 -15.48
C ILE A 286 22.87 17.57 -13.98
N PHE A 287 23.42 16.71 -13.11
CA PHE A 287 23.29 16.85 -11.67
C PHE A 287 24.47 17.60 -11.07
N ASP A 288 24.18 18.42 -10.07
CA ASP A 288 25.21 18.88 -9.15
C ASP A 288 25.88 17.65 -8.48
N PRO A 289 27.22 17.59 -8.45
CA PRO A 289 27.95 16.47 -7.88
C PRO A 289 27.53 16.13 -6.43
N SER A 290 27.15 17.13 -5.63
CA SER A 290 26.74 16.92 -4.24
C SER A 290 25.43 16.12 -4.12
N TYR A 291 24.51 16.28 -5.07
CA TYR A 291 23.19 15.66 -5.03
C TYR A 291 23.10 14.31 -5.75
N ARG A 292 24.04 14.06 -6.67
CA ARG A 292 24.02 12.89 -7.55
C ARG A 292 23.98 11.56 -6.79
N GLN A 293 24.72 11.46 -5.69
CA GLN A 293 24.79 10.21 -4.91
C GLN A 293 23.44 9.84 -4.27
N TYR A 294 22.68 10.83 -3.81
CA TYR A 294 21.39 10.65 -3.14
C TYR A 294 20.32 10.08 -4.08
N PHE A 295 20.37 10.45 -5.36
CA PHE A 295 19.42 9.97 -6.37
C PHE A 295 19.90 8.72 -7.13
N SER A 296 21.08 8.19 -6.82
CA SER A 296 21.60 6.99 -7.51
C SER A 296 20.69 5.77 -7.34
N PRO A 297 20.70 4.80 -8.28
CA PRO A 297 19.85 3.60 -8.18
C PRO A 297 20.05 2.80 -6.89
N ALA A 298 21.30 2.70 -6.42
CA ALA A 298 21.61 2.05 -5.16
C ALA A 298 21.05 2.82 -3.96
N SER A 299 21.10 4.15 -3.99
CA SER A 299 20.49 4.97 -2.95
C SER A 299 18.97 4.76 -2.91
N LEU A 300 18.27 4.88 -4.03
CA LEU A 300 16.81 4.92 -4.03
C LEU A 300 16.12 3.56 -3.99
N PHE A 301 16.78 2.46 -4.37
CA PHE A 301 16.08 1.17 -4.52
C PHE A 301 16.71 -0.01 -3.77
N ILE A 302 17.88 0.18 -3.16
CA ILE A 302 18.56 -0.89 -2.43
C ILE A 302 18.55 -0.56 -0.93
N PRO A 303 17.82 -1.35 -0.10
CA PRO A 303 17.87 -1.20 1.34
C PRO A 303 19.32 -1.34 1.85
N PRO A 304 19.80 -0.41 2.70
CA PRO A 304 21.14 -0.49 3.23
C PRO A 304 21.29 -1.73 4.11
N LEU A 305 22.36 -2.50 3.89
CA LEU A 305 22.67 -3.69 4.69
C LEU A 305 23.49 -3.31 5.94
N SER A 306 24.47 -2.40 5.80
CA SER A 306 25.23 -1.83 6.92
C SER A 306 24.31 -1.02 7.83
N ILE A 307 24.48 -1.16 9.14
CA ILE A 307 23.83 -0.31 10.14
C ILE A 307 24.84 0.77 10.51
N GLU A 308 24.53 2.02 10.15
CA GLU A 308 25.38 3.18 10.40
C GLU A 308 24.67 4.09 11.39
N ALA A 309 25.42 4.65 12.36
CA ALA A 309 24.85 5.53 13.35
C ALA A 309 24.34 6.82 12.69
N THR A 310 23.08 7.14 12.93
CA THR A 310 22.42 8.35 12.44
C THR A 310 22.82 9.57 13.28
N LYS A 311 22.77 10.76 12.68
CA LYS A 311 23.00 12.04 13.36
C LYS A 311 21.69 12.77 13.62
N THR A 312 20.71 12.60 12.74
CA THR A 312 19.36 13.16 12.85
C THR A 312 18.32 12.05 12.71
N VAL A 313 17.04 12.40 12.89
CA VAL A 313 15.94 11.48 12.56
C VAL A 313 15.89 11.27 11.05
N GLY A 314 16.12 12.33 10.26
CA GLY A 314 16.17 12.34 8.80
C GLY A 314 17.08 11.29 8.17
N ASP A 315 18.27 11.08 8.73
CA ASP A 315 19.25 10.10 8.25
C ASP A 315 18.68 8.66 8.23
N GLY A 316 17.81 8.32 9.19
CA GLY A 316 17.23 6.98 9.34
C GLY A 316 16.03 6.71 8.44
N ILE A 317 15.34 7.75 7.97
CA ILE A 317 14.05 7.64 7.27
C ILE A 317 14.19 6.83 5.97
N ARG A 318 15.24 7.07 5.18
CA ARG A 318 15.49 6.32 3.94
C ARG A 318 15.57 4.81 4.21
N SER A 319 16.39 4.42 5.18
CA SER A 319 16.55 3.02 5.57
C SER A 319 15.20 2.43 5.99
N PHE A 320 14.46 3.15 6.83
CA PHE A 320 13.13 2.77 7.26
C PHE A 320 12.19 2.51 6.08
N PHE A 321 12.03 3.48 5.15
CA PHE A 321 11.14 3.33 4.01
C PHE A 321 11.51 2.15 3.10
N LEU A 322 12.79 1.94 2.82
CA LEU A 322 13.24 0.85 1.94
C LEU A 322 12.92 -0.52 2.53
N TRP A 323 13.17 -0.71 3.83
CA TRP A 323 12.83 -1.94 4.53
C TRP A 323 11.32 -2.10 4.73
N ASP A 324 10.59 -1.01 4.96
CA ASP A 324 9.14 -0.98 5.07
C ASP A 324 8.47 -1.42 3.76
N GLN A 325 8.96 -0.90 2.62
CA GLN A 325 8.51 -1.31 1.29
C GLN A 325 8.85 -2.77 1.02
N LEU A 326 10.08 -3.21 1.29
CA LEU A 326 10.50 -4.59 1.01
C LEU A 326 9.62 -5.59 1.77
N GLY A 327 9.47 -5.40 3.08
CA GLY A 327 8.64 -6.28 3.91
C GLY A 327 7.16 -6.14 3.60
N GLY A 328 6.65 -4.90 3.66
CA GLY A 328 5.23 -4.61 3.54
C GLY A 328 4.66 -4.86 2.15
N TYR A 329 5.33 -4.41 1.09
CA TYR A 329 4.86 -4.66 -0.28
C TYR A 329 5.06 -6.12 -0.67
N GLY A 330 6.13 -6.76 -0.17
CA GLY A 330 6.33 -8.21 -0.32
C GLY A 330 5.16 -9.01 0.26
N VAL A 331 4.69 -8.65 1.46
CA VAL A 331 3.48 -9.25 2.07
C VAL A 331 2.25 -9.08 1.18
N VAL A 332 2.02 -7.85 0.70
CA VAL A 332 0.85 -7.54 -0.15
C VAL A 332 0.89 -8.34 -1.45
N LEU A 333 2.03 -8.37 -2.14
CA LEU A 333 2.22 -9.14 -3.38
C LEU A 333 2.00 -10.64 -3.16
N LEU A 334 2.50 -11.19 -2.05
CA LEU A 334 2.27 -12.59 -1.69
C LEU A 334 0.78 -12.89 -1.49
N VAL A 335 0.06 -12.06 -0.75
CA VAL A 335 -1.40 -12.24 -0.53
C VAL A 335 -2.14 -12.22 -1.86
N GLN A 336 -1.77 -11.34 -2.79
CA GLN A 336 -2.43 -11.24 -4.08
C GLN A 336 -2.10 -12.43 -5.00
N LEU A 337 -0.87 -12.95 -4.95
CA LEU A 337 -0.52 -14.20 -5.63
C LEU A 337 -1.29 -15.40 -5.07
N VAL A 338 -1.51 -15.46 -3.76
CA VAL A 338 -2.36 -16.48 -3.13
C VAL A 338 -3.80 -16.37 -3.63
N GLN A 339 -4.35 -15.16 -3.72
CA GLN A 339 -5.67 -14.92 -4.31
C GLN A 339 -5.73 -15.36 -5.77
N LEU A 340 -4.75 -14.95 -6.58
CA LEU A 340 -4.65 -15.32 -7.99
C LEU A 340 -4.56 -16.84 -8.21
N ARG A 341 -3.75 -17.55 -7.40
CA ARG A 341 -3.67 -19.01 -7.40
C ARG A 341 -5.04 -19.63 -7.13
N ASN A 342 -5.75 -19.11 -6.13
CA ASN A 342 -7.08 -19.59 -5.79
C ASN A 342 -8.11 -19.34 -6.92
N ALA A 343 -8.03 -18.19 -7.60
CA ALA A 343 -8.82 -17.92 -8.79
C ALA A 343 -8.51 -18.86 -9.96
N ALA A 344 -7.23 -19.15 -10.21
CA ALA A 344 -6.81 -20.12 -11.21
C ALA A 344 -7.37 -21.52 -10.90
N TYR A 345 -7.29 -21.96 -9.64
CA TYR A 345 -7.88 -23.22 -9.19
C TYR A 345 -9.39 -23.29 -9.42
N ILE A 346 -10.15 -22.25 -9.04
CA ILE A 346 -11.60 -22.17 -9.24
C ILE A 346 -11.98 -22.25 -10.72
N THR A 347 -11.14 -21.71 -11.60
CA THR A 347 -11.38 -21.66 -13.05
C THR A 347 -10.78 -22.84 -13.81
N GLY A 348 -10.21 -23.82 -13.10
CA GLY A 348 -9.54 -24.97 -13.70
C GLY A 348 -8.25 -24.64 -14.45
N LYS A 349 -7.68 -23.43 -14.26
CA LYS A 349 -6.41 -23.04 -14.85
C LYS A 349 -5.25 -23.51 -13.99
N GLN A 350 -4.16 -23.91 -14.65
CA GLN A 350 -2.93 -24.26 -13.95
C GLN A 350 -2.24 -23.01 -13.40
N PHE A 351 -1.59 -23.16 -12.24
CA PHE A 351 -0.84 -22.08 -11.61
C PHE A 351 0.58 -22.56 -11.27
N ASN A 352 1.58 -21.88 -11.81
CA ASN A 352 2.99 -22.16 -11.55
C ASN A 352 3.58 -21.05 -10.67
N TRP A 353 3.97 -21.41 -9.44
CA TRP A 353 4.52 -20.46 -8.47
C TRP A 353 5.81 -19.80 -8.92
N LEU A 354 6.72 -20.55 -9.54
CA LEU A 354 8.00 -20.01 -10.01
C LEU A 354 7.77 -18.93 -11.07
N ASN A 355 6.94 -19.23 -12.07
CA ASN A 355 6.59 -18.26 -13.11
C ASN A 355 5.84 -17.05 -12.55
N ALA A 356 4.94 -17.26 -11.60
CA ALA A 356 4.18 -16.18 -10.97
C ALA A 356 5.09 -15.25 -10.15
N ILE A 357 6.03 -15.80 -9.36
CA ILE A 357 7.02 -15.02 -8.60
C ILE A 357 7.95 -14.29 -9.57
N ALA A 358 8.52 -14.97 -10.56
CA ALA A 358 9.42 -14.35 -11.54
C ALA A 358 8.72 -13.21 -12.30
N SER A 359 7.47 -13.42 -12.74
CA SER A 359 6.67 -12.39 -13.42
C SER A 359 6.34 -11.22 -12.49
N THR A 360 6.09 -11.48 -11.21
CA THR A 360 5.82 -10.44 -10.21
C THR A 360 7.06 -9.58 -9.97
N VAL A 361 8.24 -10.20 -9.82
CA VAL A 361 9.51 -9.48 -9.67
C VAL A 361 9.79 -8.66 -10.93
N PHE A 362 9.70 -9.27 -12.11
CA PHE A 362 9.93 -8.58 -13.37
C PHE A 362 8.96 -7.41 -13.59
N ALA A 363 7.66 -7.61 -13.35
CA ALA A 363 6.68 -6.54 -13.42
C ALA A 363 6.97 -5.43 -12.39
N SER A 364 7.38 -5.77 -11.18
CA SER A 364 7.70 -4.78 -10.14
C SER A 364 8.88 -3.89 -10.53
N LEU A 365 9.83 -4.42 -11.31
CA LEU A 365 10.96 -3.65 -11.84
C LEU A 365 10.55 -2.71 -12.99
N ILE A 366 9.50 -3.05 -13.75
CA ILE A 366 9.07 -2.26 -14.92
C ILE A 366 8.04 -1.21 -14.57
N VAL A 367 7.03 -1.59 -13.75
CA VAL A 367 5.88 -0.73 -13.45
C VAL A 367 5.78 -0.31 -11.99
N GLY A 368 6.65 -0.84 -11.14
CA GLY A 368 6.61 -0.68 -9.69
C GLY A 368 5.82 -1.78 -8.98
N PRO A 369 6.13 -2.04 -7.70
CA PRO A 369 5.48 -3.09 -6.92
C PRO A 369 4.00 -2.79 -6.64
N GLY A 370 3.61 -1.52 -6.48
CA GLY A 370 2.22 -1.12 -6.29
C GLY A 370 1.38 -1.35 -7.55
N SER A 371 1.88 -0.91 -8.71
CA SER A 371 1.24 -1.19 -10.00
C SER A 371 1.15 -2.69 -10.29
N THR A 372 2.21 -3.45 -9.99
CA THR A 372 2.20 -4.92 -10.11
C THR A 372 1.11 -5.53 -9.25
N ALA A 373 0.93 -5.01 -8.04
CA ALA A 373 -0.13 -5.45 -7.16
C ALA A 373 -1.54 -5.23 -7.79
N VAL A 374 -1.76 -4.08 -8.41
CA VAL A 374 -3.00 -3.81 -9.14
C VAL A 374 -3.18 -4.77 -10.32
N LEU A 375 -2.12 -5.04 -11.10
CA LEU A 375 -2.17 -5.98 -12.22
C LEU A 375 -2.53 -7.41 -11.79
N ILE A 376 -1.97 -7.88 -10.66
CA ILE A 376 -2.30 -9.22 -10.13
C ILE A 376 -3.78 -9.27 -9.71
N ASN A 377 -4.30 -8.24 -9.05
CA ASN A 377 -5.73 -8.18 -8.70
C ASN A 377 -6.62 -8.05 -9.93
N TRP A 378 -6.20 -7.28 -10.93
CA TRP A 378 -6.91 -7.19 -12.20
C TRP A 378 -7.06 -8.58 -12.80
N TRP A 379 -5.94 -9.30 -12.96
CA TRP A 379 -5.98 -10.65 -13.54
C TRP A 379 -6.82 -11.62 -12.71
N HIS A 380 -6.71 -11.55 -11.39
CA HIS A 380 -7.57 -12.31 -10.47
C HIS A 380 -9.06 -12.09 -10.77
N ASP A 381 -9.47 -10.84 -10.93
CA ASP A 381 -10.86 -10.48 -11.19
C ASP A 381 -11.33 -10.89 -12.59
N GLU A 382 -10.47 -10.80 -13.59
CA GLU A 382 -10.76 -11.29 -14.95
C GLU A 382 -11.00 -12.80 -14.96
N LEU A 383 -10.18 -13.56 -14.22
CA LEU A 383 -10.36 -15.00 -14.11
C LEU A 383 -11.72 -15.33 -13.48
N LEU A 384 -12.03 -14.71 -12.33
CA LEU A 384 -13.23 -15.06 -11.58
C LEU A 384 -14.52 -14.54 -12.19
N LEU A 385 -14.49 -13.32 -12.75
CA LEU A 385 -15.69 -12.58 -13.15
C LEU A 385 -15.85 -12.53 -14.68
N GLY A 386 -14.75 -12.51 -15.44
CA GLY A 386 -14.77 -12.37 -16.91
C GLY A 386 -15.17 -13.65 -17.67
N THR A 387 -14.92 -14.84 -17.10
CA THR A 387 -15.19 -16.13 -17.76
C THR A 387 -16.68 -16.40 -18.07
N ASN A 388 -17.60 -15.65 -17.45
CA ASN A 388 -19.03 -15.75 -17.71
C ASN A 388 -19.47 -15.04 -19.01
N GLU A 389 -18.71 -14.04 -19.48
CA GLU A 389 -19.02 -13.32 -20.74
C GLU A 389 -18.84 -14.25 -21.95
N ASP A 390 -17.75 -15.02 -22.00
CA ASP A 390 -17.46 -15.97 -23.08
C ASP A 390 -18.53 -17.08 -23.19
N SER A 391 -19.08 -17.50 -22.06
CA SER A 391 -20.10 -18.56 -21.99
C SER A 391 -21.48 -18.04 -22.43
N LYS A 392 -21.82 -16.79 -22.07
CA LYS A 392 -23.07 -16.14 -22.53
C LYS A 392 -23.00 -15.74 -24.01
N ALA A 393 -21.84 -15.29 -24.50
CA ALA A 393 -21.63 -14.99 -25.91
C ALA A 393 -21.83 -16.23 -26.79
N LYS A 394 -21.26 -17.38 -26.39
CA LYS A 394 -21.43 -18.66 -27.10
C LYS A 394 -22.88 -19.17 -27.14
N ASN A 395 -23.68 -18.88 -26.11
CA ASN A 395 -25.10 -19.27 -26.06
C ASN A 395 -26.04 -18.30 -26.80
N LYS A 396 -25.60 -17.09 -27.18
CA LYS A 396 -26.40 -16.17 -28.04
C LYS A 396 -26.19 -16.41 -29.54
N THR A 397 -25.15 -17.15 -29.92
CA THR A 397 -24.82 -17.55 -31.30
C THR A 397 -25.30 -18.95 -31.66
N LYS A 398 -26.07 -19.60 -30.79
CA LYS A 398 -26.86 -20.80 -31.09
C LYS A 398 -28.33 -20.42 -31.07
#